data_AF-A0A2V7HWX9-F1
#
_entry.id   AF-A0A2V7HWX9-F1
#
_cell.length_a   1.000
_cell.length_b   1.000
_cell.length_c   1.000
_cell.angle_alpha   90.00
_cell.angle_beta   90.00
_cell.angle_gamma   90.00
#
_symmetry.space_group_name_H-M   'P 1'
#
loop_
_entity.id
_entity.type
_entity.pdbx_description
1 polymer ?
#
loop_
_entity_poly.entity_id
_entity_poly.type
_entity_poly.pdbx_seq_one_letter_code
_entity_poly.pdbx_strand_id
1 'polypeptide(L)'
;MIPSRLFALAGLVALAVVPWVLARHQLSLLTDLLIAGLFAMSLDLIMGYTGMVSFGHAAYFGLGAYASALVLLHFAQPVPIALLAGALLAGAVAVPVGWFSTRA
;
A
#
# COMPACT_ATOMS: atom_id res chain seq x y z
N MET A 1 20.34 27.68 -2.53
CA MET A 1 19.06 26.99 -2.26
C MET A 1 18.93 25.87 -3.27
N ILE A 2 19.31 24.64 -2.92
CA ILE A 2 19.17 23.49 -3.83
C ILE A 2 17.66 23.27 -3.98
N PRO A 3 17.07 23.40 -5.18
CA PRO A 3 15.64 23.26 -5.35
C PRO A 3 15.21 21.85 -4.95
N SER A 4 14.16 21.77 -4.12
CA SER A 4 13.56 20.51 -3.62
C SER A 4 13.28 19.48 -4.72
N ARG A 5 13.05 19.96 -5.95
CA ARG A 5 12.88 19.15 -7.16
C ARG A 5 14.09 18.26 -7.47
N LEU A 6 15.32 18.73 -7.22
CA LEU A 6 16.53 17.95 -7.45
C LEU A 6 16.64 16.76 -6.48
N PHE A 7 16.26 16.95 -5.21
CA PHE A 7 16.23 15.85 -4.25
C PHE A 7 15.18 14.80 -4.60
N ALA A 8 13.97 15.24 -4.99
CA ALA A 8 12.92 14.33 -5.43
C ALA A 8 13.33 13.54 -6.68
N LEU A 9 13.91 14.21 -7.67
CA LEU A 9 14.42 13.57 -8.88
C LEU A 9 15.55 12.59 -8.57
N ALA A 10 16.51 12.98 -7.72
CA ALA A 10 17.61 12.10 -7.31
C ALA A 10 17.09 10.84 -6.61
N GLY A 11 16.10 10.96 -5.71
CA GLY A 11 15.46 9.83 -5.07
C GLY A 11 14.72 8.92 -6.05
N LEU A 12 14.01 9.50 -7.03
CA LEU A 12 13.29 8.73 -8.05
C LEU A 12 14.26 7.95 -8.96
N VAL A 13 15.35 8.59 -9.38
CA VAL A 13 16.41 7.94 -10.17
C VAL A 13 17.07 6.83 -9.37
N ALA A 14 17.36 7.06 -8.09
CA ALA A 14 17.92 6.03 -7.21
C ALA A 14 17.00 4.80 -7.14
N LEU A 15 15.70 4.99 -6.88
CA LEU A 15 14.70 3.91 -6.84
C LEU A 15 14.58 3.19 -8.18
N ALA A 16 14.68 3.91 -9.30
CA ALA A 16 14.66 3.28 -10.62
C ALA A 16 15.86 2.34 -10.81
N VAL A 17 17.05 2.70 -10.33
CA VAL A 17 18.29 1.91 -10.54
C VAL A 17 18.34 0.66 -9.65
N VAL A 18 17.69 0.67 -8.49
CA VAL A 18 17.66 -0.44 -7.50
C VAL A 18 17.49 -1.85 -8.10
N PRO A 19 16.49 -2.14 -8.98
CA PRO A 19 16.28 -3.48 -9.53
C PRO A 19 17.46 -4.06 -10.30
N TRP A 20 18.37 -3.22 -10.82
CA TRP A 20 19.57 -3.67 -11.52
C TRP A 20 20.77 -3.91 -10.59
N VAL A 21 20.72 -3.42 -9.35
CA VAL A 21 21.83 -3.49 -8.39
C VAL A 21 21.58 -4.56 -7.32
N LEU A 22 20.33 -4.71 -6.87
CA LEU A 22 19.99 -5.59 -5.76
C LEU A 22 19.70 -7.03 -6.22
N ALA A 23 20.11 -7.99 -5.38
CA ALA A 23 19.70 -9.38 -5.56
C ALA A 23 18.20 -9.55 -5.28
N ARG A 24 17.58 -10.59 -5.85
CA ARG A 24 16.13 -10.83 -5.76
C ARG A 24 15.59 -10.83 -4.33
N HIS A 25 16.33 -11.42 -3.38
CA HIS A 25 15.96 -11.42 -1.97
C HIS A 25 15.95 -10.02 -1.35
N GLN A 26 16.99 -9.23 -1.60
CA GLN A 26 17.09 -7.85 -1.11
C GLN A 26 16.01 -6.96 -1.73
N LEU A 27 15.67 -7.21 -3.00
CA LEU A 27 14.59 -6.51 -3.71
C LEU A 27 13.22 -6.82 -3.07
N SER A 28 12.96 -8.08 -2.71
CA SER A 28 11.75 -8.45 -1.97
C SER A 28 11.69 -7.76 -0.61
N LEU A 29 12.76 -7.81 0.19
CA LEU A 29 12.81 -7.14 1.49
C LEU A 29 12.60 -5.62 1.37
N LEU A 30 13.21 -4.99 0.38
CA LEU A 30 13.01 -3.57 0.12
C LEU A 30 11.57 -3.27 -0.26
N THR A 31 10.93 -4.12 -1.08
CA THR A 31 9.53 -3.97 -1.45
C THR A 31 8.63 -4.07 -0.23
N ASP A 32 8.87 -5.04 0.66
CA ASP A 32 8.13 -5.20 1.91
C ASP A 32 8.31 -4.00 2.84
N LEU A 33 9.53 -3.46 2.95
CA LEU A 33 9.82 -2.22 3.69
C LEU A 33 9.08 -1.01 3.12
N LEU A 34 9.05 -0.85 1.79
CA LEU A 34 8.34 0.25 1.13
C LEU A 34 6.83 0.13 1.33
N ILE A 35 6.27 -1.09 1.26
CA ILE A 35 4.85 -1.35 1.53
C ILE A 35 4.52 -1.02 3.00
N ALA A 36 5.35 -1.48 3.95
CA ALA A 36 5.16 -1.19 5.38
C ALA A 36 5.29 0.32 5.69
N GLY A 37 6.26 1.00 5.05
CA GLY A 37 6.42 2.45 5.15
C GLY A 37 5.24 3.21 4.58
N LEU A 38 4.70 2.79 3.42
CA LEU A 38 3.50 3.37 2.83
C LEU A 38 2.28 3.17 3.74
N PHE A 39 2.14 1.98 4.33
CA PHE A 39 1.09 1.69 5.31
C PHE A 39 1.20 2.59 6.54
N ALA A 40 2.41 2.75 7.10
CA ALA A 40 2.67 3.63 8.23
C ALA A 40 2.37 5.10 7.92
N MET A 41 2.79 5.60 6.75
CA MET A 41 2.46 6.96 6.30
C MET A 41 0.96 7.14 6.12
N SER A 42 0.25 6.17 5.54
CA SER A 42 -1.20 6.23 5.39
C SER A 42 -1.92 6.31 6.74
N LEU A 43 -1.43 5.59 7.75
CA LEU A 43 -1.96 5.65 9.11
C LEU A 43 -1.64 6.98 9.80
N ASP A 44 -0.42 7.50 9.62
CA ASP A 44 -0.01 8.82 10.12
C ASP A 44 -0.84 9.95 9.49
N LEU A 45 -1.22 9.84 8.22
CA LEU A 45 -2.14 10.78 7.59
C LEU A 45 -3.50 10.81 8.29
N ILE A 46 -4.01 9.66 8.72
CA ILE A 46 -5.28 9.59 9.44
C ILE A 46 -5.06 10.07 10.88
N MET A 47 -4.20 9.43 11.65
CA MET A 47 -4.05 9.69 13.08
C MET A 47 -3.34 11.02 13.37
N GLY A 48 -2.27 11.33 12.64
CA GLY A 48 -1.44 12.50 12.83
C GLY A 48 -2.11 13.79 12.36
N TYR A 49 -2.71 13.82 11.17
CA TYR A 49 -3.34 15.05 10.65
C TYR A 49 -4.79 15.24 11.09
N THR A 50 -5.58 14.18 11.21
CA THR A 50 -7.00 14.31 11.59
C THR A 50 -7.25 14.10 13.08
N GLY A 51 -6.28 13.56 13.82
CA GLY A 51 -6.43 13.26 15.25
C GLY A 51 -7.34 12.06 15.55
N MET A 52 -7.86 11.37 14.54
CA MET A 52 -8.78 10.25 14.70
C MET A 52 -8.03 8.93 14.92
N VAL A 53 -8.42 8.16 15.92
CA VAL A 53 -7.90 6.81 16.15
C VAL A 53 -8.49 5.86 15.09
N SER A 54 -7.62 5.19 14.33
CA SER A 54 -8.05 4.29 13.26
C SER A 54 -8.23 2.86 13.76
N PHE A 55 -9.48 2.38 13.84
CA PHE A 55 -9.80 1.01 14.30
C PHE A 55 -9.91 -0.03 13.15
N GLY A 56 -10.09 0.40 11.90
CA GLY A 56 -10.34 -0.51 10.77
C GLY A 56 -9.26 -0.56 9.68
N HIS A 57 -8.32 0.39 9.66
CA HIS A 57 -7.38 0.57 8.54
C HIS A 57 -6.48 -0.66 8.30
N ALA A 58 -5.93 -1.25 9.36
CA ALA A 58 -5.12 -2.46 9.27
C ALA A 58 -5.93 -3.66 8.72
N ALA A 59 -7.22 -3.76 9.08
CA ALA A 59 -8.09 -4.84 8.60
C ALA A 59 -8.30 -4.75 7.08
N TYR A 60 -8.57 -3.54 6.56
CA TYR A 60 -8.75 -3.34 5.11
C TYR A 60 -7.46 -3.51 4.33
N PHE A 61 -6.32 -3.07 4.88
CA PHE A 61 -5.00 -3.32 4.29
C PHE A 61 -4.72 -4.83 4.17
N GLY A 62 -4.94 -5.60 5.24
CA GLY A 62 -4.79 -7.04 5.23
C GLY A 62 -5.72 -7.74 4.24
N LEU A 63 -6.99 -7.32 4.18
CA LEU A 63 -7.97 -7.90 3.26
C LEU A 63 -7.60 -7.66 1.79
N GLY A 64 -7.18 -6.44 1.45
CA GLY A 64 -6.73 -6.10 0.10
C GLY A 64 -5.44 -6.83 -0.29
N ALA A 65 -4.48 -6.95 0.63
CA ALA A 65 -3.24 -7.68 0.40
C ALA A 65 -3.50 -9.18 0.18
N TYR A 66 -4.34 -9.80 1.01
CA TYR A 66 -4.69 -11.21 0.89
C TYR A 66 -5.45 -11.50 -0.42
N ALA A 67 -6.44 -10.65 -0.75
CA ALA A 67 -7.17 -10.76 -2.01
C ALA A 67 -6.25 -10.61 -3.23
N SER A 68 -5.33 -9.64 -3.22
CA SER A 68 -4.34 -9.46 -4.29
C SER A 68 -3.44 -10.69 -4.42
N ALA A 69 -2.99 -11.26 -3.32
CA ALA A 69 -2.16 -12.46 -3.30
C ALA A 69 -2.92 -13.68 -3.87
N LEU A 70 -4.21 -13.84 -3.54
CA LEU A 70 -5.05 -14.90 -4.12
C LEU A 70 -5.18 -14.77 -5.63
N VAL A 71 -5.37 -13.54 -6.15
CA VAL A 71 -5.46 -13.29 -7.59
C VAL A 71 -4.16 -13.64 -8.30
N LEU A 72 -3.02 -13.25 -7.73
CA LEU A 72 -1.69 -13.62 -8.26
C LEU A 72 -1.47 -15.13 -8.25
N LEU A 73 -1.87 -15.82 -7.18
CA LEU A 73 -1.63 -17.24 -7.00
C LEU A 73 -2.49 -18.12 -7.93
N HIS A 74 -3.76 -17.75 -8.14
CA HIS A 74 -4.73 -18.63 -8.82
C HIS A 74 -5.07 -18.21 -10.25
N PHE A 75 -4.96 -16.93 -10.60
CA PHE A 75 -5.46 -16.41 -11.88
C PHE A 75 -4.35 -15.95 -12.84
N ALA A 76 -3.08 -16.07 -12.43
CA ALA A 76 -1.90 -15.68 -13.21
C ALA A 76 -2.01 -14.29 -13.86
N GLN A 77 -2.74 -13.37 -13.23
CA GLN A 77 -2.98 -12.03 -13.73
C GLN A 77 -1.80 -11.11 -13.44
N PRO A 78 -1.57 -10.08 -14.28
CA PRO A 78 -0.54 -9.09 -14.01
C PRO A 78 -0.83 -8.31 -12.72
N VAL A 79 0.24 -7.86 -12.06
CA VAL A 79 0.19 -7.18 -10.75
C VAL A 79 -0.84 -6.03 -10.66
N PRO A 80 -0.99 -5.15 -11.67
CA PRO A 80 -1.99 -4.08 -11.61
C PRO A 80 -3.43 -4.58 -11.47
N ILE A 81 -3.75 -5.71 -12.13
CA ILE A 81 -5.09 -6.32 -12.05
C ILE A 81 -5.30 -6.94 -10.67
N ALA A 82 -4.28 -7.60 -10.12
CA ALA A 82 -4.35 -8.16 -8.77
C ALA A 82 -4.56 -7.07 -7.70
N LEU A 83 -3.84 -5.95 -7.80
CA LEU A 83 -4.00 -4.82 -6.89
C LEU A 83 -5.38 -4.17 -7.01
N LEU A 84 -5.89 -4.00 -8.24
CA LEU A 84 -7.23 -3.46 -8.47
C LEU A 84 -8.30 -4.38 -7.87
N ALA A 85 -8.18 -5.69 -8.11
CA ALA A 85 -9.10 -6.67 -7.55
C ALA A 85 -9.07 -6.68 -6.01
N GLY A 86 -7.88 -6.61 -5.42
CA GLY A 86 -7.72 -6.50 -3.97
C GLY A 86 -8.35 -5.22 -3.40
N ALA A 87 -8.16 -4.07 -4.06
CA ALA A 87 -8.77 -2.81 -3.66
C ALA A 87 -10.31 -2.84 -3.77
N LEU A 88 -10.84 -3.43 -4.84
CA LEU A 88 -12.29 -3.59 -5.03
C LEU A 88 -12.91 -4.50 -3.97
N LEU A 89 -12.25 -5.63 -3.64
CA LEU A 89 -12.72 -6.55 -2.61
C LEU A 89 -12.65 -5.94 -1.21
N ALA A 90 -11.56 -5.25 -0.89
CA ALA A 90 -11.46 -4.47 0.36
C ALA A 90 -12.54 -3.39 0.45
N GLY A 91 -12.78 -2.66 -0.63
CA GLY A 91 -13.85 -1.66 -0.73
C GLY A 91 -15.24 -2.26 -0.55
N ALA A 92 -15.51 -3.41 -1.18
CA ALA A 92 -16.79 -4.12 -1.05
C ALA A 92 -17.10 -4.52 0.39
N VAL A 93 -16.07 -4.89 1.18
CA VAL A 93 -16.22 -5.18 2.62
C VAL A 93 -16.31 -3.88 3.45
N ALA A 94 -15.62 -2.82 3.04
CA ALA A 94 -15.68 -1.53 3.74
C ALA A 94 -17.07 -0.88 3.67
N VAL A 95 -17.83 -1.06 2.58
CA VAL A 95 -19.19 -0.48 2.42
C VAL A 95 -20.16 -0.90 3.54
N PRO A 96 -20.43 -2.20 3.79
CA PRO A 96 -21.35 -2.60 4.84
C PRO A 96 -20.82 -2.23 6.23
N VAL A 97 -19.51 -2.32 6.46
CA VAL A 97 -18.92 -1.96 7.76
C VAL A 97 -19.11 -0.46 8.04
N GLY A 98 -18.79 0.40 7.07
CA GLY A 98 -19.01 1.85 7.20
C GLY A 98 -20.48 2.22 7.34
N TRP A 99 -21.37 1.50 6.65
CA TRP A 99 -22.81 1.65 6.82
C TRP A 99 -23.25 1.38 8.26
N PHE A 100 -22.79 0.29 8.89
CA PHE A 100 -23.12 0.02 10.29
C PHE A 100 -22.48 1.03 11.25
N SER A 101 -21.23 1.44 11.02
CA SER A 101 -20.53 2.39 11.89
C SER A 101 -21.12 3.79 11.88
N THR A 102 -21.69 4.25 10.76
CA THR A 102 -22.31 5.59 10.65
C THR A 102 -23.72 5.67 11.25
N ARG A 103 -24.26 4.53 11.70
CA ARG A 103 -25.65 4.40 12.18
C ARG A 103 -25.75 4.17 13.70
N ALA A 104 -24.63 4.08 14.39
CA ALA A 104 -24.54 4.02 15.85
C ALA A 104 -24.23 5.41 16.41
#